data_AF-A0A0B4BX98-F1
#
_entry.id   AF-A0A0B4BX98-F1
#
_cell.length_a   1.000
_cell.length_b   1.000
_cell.length_c   1.000
_cell.angle_alpha   90.00
_cell.angle_beta   90.00
_cell.angle_gamma   90.00
#
_symmetry.space_group_name_H-M   'P 1'
#
loop_
_entity.id
_entity.type
_entity.pdbx_description
1 polymer ?
#
loop_
_entity_poly.entity_id
_entity_poly.type
_entity_poly.pdbx_seq_one_letter_code
_entity_poly.pdbx_strand_id
1 'polypeptide(L)'
;MLSELAAPALATLALLAAATVVGIPAMRKLIVVYEAKHELKHGSAGWLRSLRGWSMVAFWLMTTWFIATIFGDWAVNGDLEAAIDRGWLRLRILLEIAMAIMESD
;
A
#
# COMPACT_ATOMS: atom_id res chain seq x y z
N MET A 1 4.46 -10.88 27.84
CA MET A 1 3.47 -10.15 27.02
C MET A 1 3.97 -8.81 26.53
N LEU A 2 4.26 -7.81 27.37
CA LEU A 2 4.74 -6.50 26.89
C LEU A 2 6.09 -6.58 26.14
N SER A 3 7.01 -7.43 26.60
CA SER A 3 8.32 -7.65 25.97
C SER A 3 8.21 -8.36 24.62
N GLU A 4 7.27 -9.29 24.48
CA GLU A 4 7.00 -10.06 23.25
C GLU A 4 6.46 -9.15 22.13
N LEU A 5 5.67 -8.13 22.50
CA LEU A 5 5.10 -7.18 21.56
C LEU A 5 6.06 -6.04 21.18
N ALA A 6 7.19 -5.90 21.87
CA ALA A 6 8.12 -4.80 21.64
C ALA A 6 8.72 -4.83 20.22
N ALA A 7 9.12 -6.01 19.75
CA ALA A 7 9.67 -6.20 18.41
C ALA A 7 8.65 -5.88 17.28
N PRO A 8 7.42 -6.46 17.27
CA PRO A 8 6.43 -6.10 16.27
C PRO A 8 5.95 -4.65 16.39
N ALA A 9 5.88 -4.08 17.61
CA ALA A 9 5.55 -2.67 17.78
C ALA A 9 6.60 -1.74 17.17
N LEU A 10 7.90 -1.98 17.42
CA LEU A 10 8.98 -1.22 16.83
C LEU A 10 9.02 -1.36 15.30
N ALA A 11 8.81 -2.56 14.77
CA ALA A 11 8.73 -2.79 13.33
C ALA A 11 7.55 -2.05 12.69
N THR A 12 6.40 -2.02 13.36
CA THR A 12 5.21 -1.28 12.91
C THR A 12 5.47 0.23 12.92
N LEU A 13 6.12 0.76 13.96
CA LEU A 13 6.50 2.17 14.02
C LEU A 13 7.52 2.54 12.93
N ALA A 14 8.50 1.67 12.67
CA ALA A 14 9.45 1.86 11.59
C ALA A 14 8.76 1.83 10.21
N LEU A 15 7.82 0.91 10.00
CA LEU A 15 6.99 0.87 8.80
C LEU A 15 6.17 2.14 8.63
N LEU A 16 5.53 2.63 9.70
CA LEU A 16 4.76 3.87 9.67
C LEU A 16 5.64 5.06 9.27
N ALA A 17 6.82 5.20 9.88
CA ALA A 17 7.77 6.26 9.56
C ALA A 17 8.23 6.18 8.10
N ALA A 18 8.64 4.99 7.64
CA ALA A 18 9.07 4.76 6.26
C ALA A 18 7.95 5.02 5.25
N ALA A 19 6.75 4.48 5.49
CA ALA A 19 5.59 4.67 4.65
C ALA A 19 5.19 6.15 4.56
N THR A 20 5.30 6.90 5.66
CA THR A 20 5.03 8.34 5.69
C THR A 20 6.02 9.09 4.80
N VAL A 21 7.33 8.83 4.95
CA VAL A 21 8.37 9.50 4.15
C VAL A 21 8.21 9.18 2.66
N VAL A 22 7.99 7.91 2.32
CA VAL A 22 7.76 7.45 0.94
C VAL A 22 6.43 7.97 0.39
N GLY A 23 5.43 8.20 1.25
CA GLY A 23 4.11 8.71 0.89
C GLY A 23 4.04 10.21 0.63
N ILE A 24 5.04 11.01 1.03
CA ILE A 24 5.05 12.48 0.81
C ILE A 24 4.80 12.87 -0.66
N PRO A 25 5.47 12.27 -1.67
CA PRO A 25 5.23 12.58 -3.07
C PRO A 25 3.80 12.21 -3.51
N ALA A 26 3.27 11.09 -3.02
CA ALA A 26 1.90 10.65 -3.29
C ALA A 26 0.89 11.66 -2.73
N MET A 27 1.12 12.15 -1.50
CA MET A 27 0.25 13.12 -0.85
C MET A 27 0.31 14.50 -1.52
N ARG A 28 1.51 14.97 -1.91
CA ARG A 28 1.65 16.21 -2.70
C ARG A 28 0.85 16.12 -4.00
N LYS A 29 0.87 14.97 -4.67
CA LYS A 29 0.08 14.75 -5.89
C LYS A 29 -1.43 14.85 -5.60
N LEU A 30 -1.91 14.25 -4.51
CA LEU A 30 -3.32 14.33 -4.12
C LEU A 30 -3.77 15.77 -3.88
N ILE A 31 -2.95 16.56 -3.18
CA ILE A 31 -3.24 17.98 -2.90
C ILE A 31 -3.33 18.78 -4.21
N VAL A 32 -2.33 18.67 -5.09
CA VAL A 32 -2.33 19.39 -6.38
C VAL A 32 -3.53 19.00 -7.24
N VAL A 33 -3.89 17.72 -7.28
CA VAL A 33 -5.08 17.26 -8.02
C VAL A 33 -6.36 17.82 -7.41
N TYR A 34 -6.45 17.87 -6.08
CA TYR A 34 -7.61 18.42 -5.38
C TYR A 34 -7.77 19.93 -5.64
N GLU A 35 -6.69 20.71 -5.49
CA GLU A 35 -6.66 22.15 -5.74
C GLU A 35 -6.98 22.47 -7.21
N ALA A 36 -6.32 21.78 -8.16
CA ALA A 36 -6.58 21.97 -9.58
C ALA A 36 -8.04 21.67 -9.97
N LYS A 37 -8.68 20.71 -9.29
CA LYS A 37 -10.10 20.38 -9.51
C LYS A 37 -11.04 21.42 -8.89
N HIS A 38 -10.58 22.15 -7.88
CA HIS A 38 -11.36 23.21 -7.23
C HIS A 38 -11.25 24.55 -7.97
N GLU A 39 -10.08 24.86 -8.56
CA GLU A 39 -9.83 26.13 -9.25
C GLU A 39 -10.27 26.12 -10.73
N LEU A 40 -10.30 24.97 -11.41
CA LEU A 40 -10.59 24.90 -12.84
C LEU A 40 -12.04 24.45 -13.12
N LYS A 41 -12.89 25.41 -13.50
CA LYS A 41 -14.15 25.15 -14.23
C LYS A 41 -13.82 24.34 -15.51
N HIS A 42 -14.44 23.17 -15.64
CA HIS A 42 -14.55 22.29 -16.81
C HIS A 42 -13.71 22.65 -18.06
N GLY A 43 -12.60 21.93 -18.31
CA GLY A 43 -11.71 22.21 -19.45
C GLY A 43 -10.75 21.11 -19.91
N SER A 44 -11.26 19.89 -20.10
CA SER A 44 -10.89 18.89 -21.14
C SER A 44 -9.47 18.32 -21.33
N ALA A 45 -8.34 18.96 -21.03
CA ALA A 45 -7.04 18.43 -21.51
C ALA A 45 -6.33 17.38 -20.61
N GLY A 46 -6.86 17.07 -19.41
CA GLY A 46 -6.07 16.50 -18.30
C GLY A 46 -6.26 15.03 -17.92
N TRP A 47 -7.23 14.29 -18.48
CA TRP A 47 -7.62 12.97 -17.93
C TRP A 47 -6.50 11.92 -17.99
N LEU A 48 -5.85 11.77 -19.15
CA LEU A 48 -4.75 10.81 -19.37
C LEU A 48 -3.47 11.17 -18.57
N ARG A 49 -3.21 12.47 -18.40
CA ARG A 49 -2.07 12.97 -17.60
C ARG A 49 -2.34 12.84 -16.08
N SER A 50 -3.60 12.85 -15.66
CA SER A 50 -3.99 12.61 -14.26
C SER A 50 -3.78 11.14 -13.86
N LEU A 51 -4.18 10.20 -14.72
CA LEU A 51 -4.12 8.74 -14.51
C LEU A 51 -2.70 8.21 -14.28
N ARG A 52 -1.70 8.73 -15.01
CA ARG A 52 -0.31 8.22 -14.96
C ARG A 52 0.34 8.28 -13.58
N GLY A 53 -0.09 9.18 -12.70
CA GLY A 53 0.43 9.20 -11.34
C GLY A 53 -0.51 8.59 -10.30
N TRP A 54 -1.70 8.10 -10.66
CA TRP A 54 -2.58 7.41 -9.71
C TRP A 54 -2.14 5.96 -9.50
N SER A 55 -1.53 5.34 -10.52
CA SER A 55 -0.89 4.03 -10.39
C SER A 55 0.18 4.02 -9.30
N MET A 56 0.99 5.08 -9.19
CA MET A 56 2.00 5.20 -8.14
C MET A 56 1.37 5.27 -6.73
N VAL A 57 0.26 6.00 -6.57
CA VAL A 57 -0.45 6.09 -5.29
C VAL A 57 -1.08 4.75 -4.92
N ALA A 58 -1.73 4.10 -5.89
CA ALA A 58 -2.33 2.78 -5.70
C ALA A 58 -1.28 1.73 -5.34
N PHE A 59 -0.15 1.71 -6.05
CA PHE A 59 0.97 0.82 -5.75
C PHE A 59 1.53 1.07 -4.35
N TRP A 60 1.78 2.33 -3.97
CA TRP A 60 2.24 2.68 -2.62
C TRP A 60 1.28 2.22 -1.52
N LEU A 61 -0.03 2.45 -1.70
CA LEU A 61 -1.04 1.99 -0.75
C LEU A 61 -1.04 0.46 -0.63
N MET A 62 -1.03 -0.25 -1.76
CA MET A 62 -1.04 -1.71 -1.79
C MET A 62 0.19 -2.30 -1.12
N THR A 63 1.38 -1.79 -1.42
CA THR A 63 2.63 -2.26 -0.79
C THR A 63 2.62 -2.00 0.71
N THR A 64 2.26 -0.78 1.14
CA THR A 64 2.22 -0.42 2.56
C THR A 64 1.24 -1.30 3.33
N TRP A 65 0.03 -1.47 2.78
CA TRP A 65 -0.99 -2.32 3.36
C TRP A 65 -0.54 -3.79 3.43
N PHE A 66 0.04 -4.33 2.36
CA PHE A 66 0.52 -5.71 2.33
C PHE A 66 1.56 -5.98 3.44
N ILE A 67 2.57 -5.11 3.57
CA ILE A 67 3.59 -5.24 4.63
C ILE A 67 2.95 -5.12 6.03
N ALA A 68 1.99 -4.21 6.21
CA ALA A 68 1.26 -4.09 7.47
C ALA A 68 0.51 -5.38 7.85
N THR A 69 -0.01 -6.13 6.88
CA THR A 69 -0.68 -7.42 7.17
C THR A 69 0.28 -8.48 7.71
N ILE A 70 1.55 -8.48 7.30
CA ILE A 70 2.58 -9.41 7.81
C ILE A 70 2.92 -9.06 9.26
N PHE A 71 3.08 -7.77 9.58
CA PHE A 71 3.36 -7.36 10.96
C PHE A 71 2.17 -7.54 11.90
N GLY A 72 0.94 -7.35 11.42
CA GLY A 72 -0.26 -7.68 12.18
C GLY A 72 -0.36 -9.18 12.50
N ASP A 73 -0.06 -10.03 11.52
CA ASP A 73 -0.03 -11.48 11.69
C ASP A 73 1.08 -11.93 12.67
N TRP A 74 2.28 -11.37 12.53
CA TRP A 74 3.38 -11.58 13.46
C TRP A 74 3.01 -11.14 14.89
N ALA A 75 2.37 -9.99 15.06
CA ALA A 75 1.99 -9.48 16.39
C ALA A 75 0.97 -10.39 17.12
N VAL A 76 0.11 -11.10 16.36
CA VAL A 76 -0.90 -12.01 16.93
C VAL A 76 -0.32 -13.39 17.21
N ASN A 77 0.48 -13.93 16.28
CA ASN A 77 0.96 -15.31 16.34
C ASN A 77 2.35 -15.48 16.95
N GLY A 78 3.11 -14.39 17.10
CA GLY A 78 4.47 -14.39 17.66
C GLY A 78 5.56 -14.94 16.73
N ASP A 79 5.19 -15.56 15.62
CA ASP A 79 6.10 -16.18 14.65
C ASP A 79 6.21 -15.33 13.37
N LEU A 80 7.36 -14.67 13.21
CA LEU A 80 7.64 -13.81 12.05
C LEU A 80 7.87 -14.62 10.77
N GLU A 81 8.55 -15.76 10.87
CA GLU A 81 8.88 -16.59 9.70
C GLU A 81 7.60 -17.17 9.11
N ALA A 82 6.74 -17.72 9.96
CA ALA A 82 5.43 -18.22 9.54
C ALA A 82 4.50 -17.09 9.03
N ALA A 83 4.62 -15.87 9.57
CA ALA A 83 3.85 -14.71 9.07
C ALA A 83 4.31 -14.29 7.65
N ILE A 84 5.62 -14.35 7.38
CA ILE A 84 6.17 -14.11 6.03
C ILE A 84 5.69 -15.19 5.06
N ASP A 85 5.74 -16.46 5.45
CA ASP A 85 5.28 -17.59 4.63
C ASP A 85 3.80 -17.44 4.25
N ARG A 86 2.94 -17.10 5.23
CA ARG A 86 1.52 -16.81 4.99
C ARG A 86 1.34 -15.58 4.10
N GLY A 87 2.18 -14.56 4.25
CA GLY A 87 2.22 -13.38 3.38
C GLY A 87 2.52 -13.75 1.92
N TRP A 88 3.51 -14.62 1.68
CA TRP A 88 3.85 -15.13 0.36
C TRP A 88 2.78 -15.99 -0.27
N LEU A 89 2.15 -16.87 0.51
CA LEU A 89 0.98 -17.61 0.05
C LEU A 89 -0.13 -16.65 -0.39
N ARG A 90 -0.40 -15.59 0.38
CA ARG A 90 -1.41 -14.59 0.04
C ARG A 90 -1.08 -13.84 -1.24
N LEU A 91 0.18 -13.44 -1.46
CA LEU A 91 0.58 -12.81 -2.71
C LEU A 91 0.42 -13.76 -3.90
N ARG A 92 0.85 -15.02 -3.76
CA ARG A 92 0.69 -16.03 -4.80
C ARG A 92 -0.76 -16.20 -5.21
N ILE A 93 -1.67 -16.32 -4.23
CA ILE A 93 -3.11 -16.43 -4.48
C ILE A 93 -3.63 -15.21 -5.24
N LEU A 94 -3.22 -13.99 -4.85
CA LEU A 94 -3.64 -12.77 -5.54
C LEU A 94 -3.15 -12.73 -7.00
N LEU A 95 -1.94 -13.21 -7.27
CA LEU A 95 -1.41 -13.30 -8.62
C LEU A 95 -2.13 -14.37 -9.44
N GLU A 96 -2.41 -15.53 -8.86
CA GLU A 96 -3.20 -16.60 -9.50
C GLU A 96 -4.60 -16.11 -9.87
N ILE A 97 -5.28 -15.38 -8.97
CA ILE A 97 -6.58 -14.75 -9.26
C ILE A 97 -6.45 -13.70 -10.38
N ALA A 98 -5.43 -12.85 -10.35
CA ALA A 98 -5.21 -11.83 -11.37
C ALA A 98 -4.98 -12.44 -12.77
N MET A 99 -4.20 -13.53 -12.83
CA MET A 99 -3.99 -14.27 -14.08
C MET A 99 -5.28 -14.92 -14.58
N ALA A 100 -6.05 -15.57 -13.70
CA ALA A 100 -7.32 -16.18 -14.06
C ALA A 100 -8.33 -15.16 -14.62
N ILE A 101 -8.36 -13.94 -14.06
CA ILE A 101 -9.19 -12.85 -14.57
C ILE A 101 -8.70 -12.41 -15.96
N MET A 102 -7.38 -12.24 -16.14
CA MET A 102 -6.79 -11.83 -17.41
C MET A 102 -6.99 -12.86 -18.54
N GLU A 103 -7.03 -14.15 -18.22
CA GLU A 103 -7.34 -15.22 -19.18
C GLU A 103 -8.84 -15.33 -19.51
N SER A 104 -9.70 -14.80 -18.63
CA SER A 104 -11.16 -14.83 -18.81
C SER A 104 -11.73 -13.67 -19.63
N ASP A 105 -10.92 -12.62 -19.88
CA ASP A 105 -11.20 -11.49 -20.78
C ASP A 105 -10.69 -11.75 -22.21
#